data_AF-A0A2X3JF80-F1
#
_entry.id   AF-A0A2X3JF80-F1
#
_cell.length_a   1.000
_cell.length_b   1.000
_cell.length_c   1.000
_cell.angle_alpha   90.00
_cell.angle_beta   90.00
_cell.angle_gamma   90.00
#
_symmetry.space_group_name_H-M   'P 1'
#
loop_
_entity.id
_entity.type
_entity.pdbx_description
1 polymer ?
#
loop_
_entity_poly.entity_id
_entity_poly.type
_entity_poly.pdbx_seq_one_letter_code
_entity_poly.pdbx_strand_id
1 'polypeptide(L)'
;MINAEAAIQNKNSIYHHYKNLLSLRNHGTFKNVLIYGKTVPKFADLDNIMAYERVLNDQKVLYFANFQNKTMEFNPSDFTGNLLSNNYDELLIQDGKFIAQPYQAIVIDRNV
;
A
#
# COMPACT_ATOMS: atom_id res chain seq x y z
N MET A 1 -8.63 -23.17 10.26
CA MET A 1 -7.86 -24.02 9.32
C MET A 1 -7.54 -23.17 8.09
N ILE A 2 -6.29 -23.14 7.63
CA ILE A 2 -5.88 -22.37 6.45
C ILE A 2 -5.92 -23.31 5.24
N ASN A 3 -6.82 -23.06 4.28
CA ASN A 3 -6.89 -23.82 3.04
C ASN A 3 -7.35 -22.95 1.86
N ALA A 4 -7.03 -23.39 0.64
CA ALA A 4 -7.30 -22.64 -0.58
C ALA A 4 -8.80 -22.48 -0.88
N GLU A 5 -9.59 -23.52 -0.66
CA GLU A 5 -11.03 -23.51 -0.93
C GLU A 5 -11.75 -22.43 -0.11
N ALA A 6 -11.49 -22.37 1.19
CA ALA A 6 -12.04 -21.36 2.08
C ALA A 6 -11.53 -19.94 1.74
N ALA A 7 -10.27 -19.80 1.36
CA ALA A 7 -9.70 -18.52 0.96
C ALA A 7 -10.31 -17.99 -0.34
N ILE A 8 -10.60 -18.85 -1.32
CA ILE A 8 -11.23 -18.45 -2.58
C ILE A 8 -12.66 -17.93 -2.35
N GLN A 9 -13.40 -18.53 -1.41
CA GLN A 9 -14.78 -18.13 -1.11
C GLN A 9 -14.87 -16.84 -0.27
N ASN A 10 -13.89 -16.59 0.61
CA ASN A 10 -13.86 -15.39 1.46
C ASN A 10 -13.21 -14.20 0.73
N LYS A 11 -13.98 -13.17 0.38
CA LYS A 11 -13.48 -11.95 -0.30
C LYS A 11 -12.42 -11.18 0.48
N ASN A 12 -12.38 -11.32 1.80
CA ASN A 12 -11.39 -10.67 2.67
C ASN A 12 -10.17 -11.56 2.93
N SER A 13 -10.02 -12.65 2.18
CA SER A 13 -8.89 -13.54 2.34
C SER A 13 -7.60 -12.97 1.73
N ILE A 14 -6.48 -13.50 2.21
CA ILE A 14 -5.15 -13.29 1.65
C ILE A 14 -5.12 -13.60 0.15
N TYR A 15 -5.89 -14.59 -0.32
CA TYR A 15 -5.97 -14.93 -1.74
C TYR A 15 -6.45 -13.75 -2.59
N HIS A 16 -7.56 -13.10 -2.21
CA HIS A 16 -8.09 -11.96 -2.97
C HIS A 16 -7.19 -10.74 -2.83
N HIS A 17 -6.55 -10.54 -1.68
CA HIS A 17 -5.53 -9.49 -1.52
C HIS A 17 -4.39 -9.64 -2.55
N TYR A 18 -3.78 -10.83 -2.64
CA TYR A 18 -2.72 -11.09 -3.63
C TYR A 18 -3.23 -11.03 -5.07
N LYS A 19 -4.46 -11.50 -5.34
CA LYS A 19 -5.08 -11.40 -6.67
C LYS A 19 -5.19 -9.94 -7.11
N ASN A 20 -5.57 -9.03 -6.21
CA ASN A 20 -5.66 -7.59 -6.49
C ASN A 20 -4.27 -6.99 -6.77
N LEU A 21 -3.26 -7.33 -5.96
CA LEU A 21 -1.88 -6.87 -6.19
C LEU A 21 -1.29 -7.35 -7.51
N LEU A 22 -1.56 -8.61 -7.89
CA LEU A 22 -1.16 -9.15 -9.19
C LEU A 22 -1.86 -8.42 -10.34
N SER A 23 -3.14 -8.11 -10.18
CA SER A 23 -3.89 -7.31 -11.16
C SER A 23 -3.23 -5.94 -11.37
N LEU A 24 -2.93 -5.23 -10.29
CA LEU A 24 -2.25 -3.92 -10.32
C LEU A 24 -0.88 -3.98 -11.01
N ARG A 25 -0.08 -5.02 -10.75
CA ARG A 25 1.27 -5.18 -11.32
C ARG A 25 1.24 -5.58 -12.79
N ASN A 26 0.37 -6.49 -13.17
CA ASN A 26 0.44 -7.17 -14.48
C ASN A 26 -0.48 -6.56 -15.53
N HIS A 27 -1.50 -5.81 -15.11
CA HIS A 27 -2.54 -5.28 -15.98
C HIS A 27 -2.78 -3.78 -15.73
N GLY A 28 -3.07 -3.03 -16.80
CA GLY A 28 -3.54 -1.64 -16.71
C GLY A 28 -2.46 -0.56 -16.55
N THR A 29 -2.90 0.60 -16.07
CA THR A 29 -2.19 1.90 -16.07
C THR A 29 -0.88 1.90 -15.28
N PHE A 30 -0.76 1.07 -14.24
CA PHE A 30 0.38 1.08 -13.32
C PHE A 30 1.47 0.05 -13.68
N LYS A 31 1.23 -0.85 -14.63
CA LYS A 31 2.17 -1.93 -14.99
C LYS A 31 3.59 -1.43 -15.23
N ASN A 32 3.75 -0.39 -16.05
CA ASN A 32 5.07 0.09 -16.45
C ASN A 32 5.83 0.71 -15.27
N VAL A 33 5.20 1.60 -14.49
CA VAL A 33 5.83 2.20 -13.31
C VAL A 33 6.17 1.15 -12.24
N LEU A 34 5.33 0.13 -12.06
CA LEU A 34 5.58 -0.92 -11.09
C LEU A 34 6.73 -1.86 -11.51
N ILE A 35 6.85 -2.19 -12.80
CA ILE A 35 7.91 -3.09 -13.30
C ILE A 35 9.23 -2.33 -13.52
N TYR A 36 9.19 -1.20 -14.23
CA TYR A 36 10.38 -0.50 -14.74
C TYR A 36 10.71 0.81 -14.01
N GLY A 37 9.84 1.28 -13.11
CA GLY A 37 10.12 2.50 -12.36
C GLY A 37 11.37 2.37 -11.48
N LYS A 38 12.02 3.50 -11.20
CA LYS A 38 13.07 3.55 -10.19
C LYS A 38 12.45 3.48 -8.79
N THR A 39 13.15 2.82 -7.86
CA THR A 39 12.76 2.81 -6.45
C THR A 39 13.36 4.02 -5.74
N VAL A 40 12.52 4.81 -5.09
CA VAL A 40 12.94 5.96 -4.25
C VAL A 40 12.49 5.68 -2.81
N PRO A 41 13.42 5.41 -1.87
CA PRO A 41 13.06 5.17 -0.48
C PRO A 41 12.29 6.32 0.17
N LYS A 42 11.38 6.01 1.09
CA LYS A 42 10.66 6.95 1.96
C LYS A 42 10.69 6.43 3.39
N PHE A 43 10.70 7.33 4.37
CA PHE A 43 10.72 6.98 5.80
C PHE A 43 11.83 5.97 6.16
N ALA A 44 12.98 6.06 5.49
CA ALA A 44 14.06 5.07 5.61
C ALA A 44 14.77 5.11 6.98
N ASP A 45 14.52 6.17 7.75
CA ASP A 45 14.98 6.42 9.11
C ASP A 45 14.03 5.84 10.18
N LEU A 46 12.83 5.38 9.79
CA LEU A 46 11.85 4.82 10.72
C LEU A 46 11.97 3.30 10.80
N ASP A 47 12.25 2.79 12.00
CA ASP A 47 12.26 1.36 12.27
C ASP A 47 10.88 0.73 12.00
N ASN A 48 10.90 -0.48 11.45
CA ASN A 48 9.70 -1.26 11.13
C ASN A 48 8.74 -0.57 10.14
N ILE A 49 9.18 0.47 9.43
CA ILE A 49 8.44 1.04 8.31
C ILE A 49 9.16 0.68 7.02
N MET A 50 8.40 0.12 6.07
CA MET A 50 8.88 -0.07 4.70
C MET A 50 8.07 0.81 3.80
N ALA A 51 8.70 1.83 3.25
CA ALA A 51 8.06 2.71 2.29
C ALA A 51 8.99 3.12 1.16
N TYR A 52 8.44 3.20 -0.03
CA TYR A 52 9.17 3.64 -1.21
C TYR A 52 8.19 4.06 -2.30
N GLU A 53 8.66 4.94 -3.18
CA GLU A 53 7.96 5.27 -4.40
C GLU A 53 8.56 4.52 -5.59
N ARG A 54 7.69 4.04 -6.47
CA ARG A 54 8.05 3.63 -7.82
C ARG A 54 7.78 4.81 -8.74
N VAL A 55 8.81 5.27 -9.45
CA VAL A 55 8.73 6.47 -10.29
C VAL A 55 9.13 6.14 -11.72
N LEU A 56 8.28 6.46 -12.69
CA LEU A 56 8.57 6.32 -14.12
C LEU A 56 7.90 7.47 -14.89
N ASN A 57 8.70 8.33 -15.52
CA ASN A 57 8.23 9.59 -16.11
C ASN A 57 7.44 10.40 -15.06
N ASP A 58 6.22 10.81 -15.39
CA ASP A 58 5.34 11.53 -14.49
C ASP A 58 4.57 10.62 -13.53
N GLN A 59 4.60 9.29 -13.74
CA GLN A 59 3.88 8.35 -12.88
C GLN A 59 4.64 8.07 -11.58
N LYS A 60 3.93 8.22 -10.45
CA LYS A 60 4.45 7.92 -9.11
C LYS A 60 3.47 7.04 -8.33
N VAL A 61 3.95 5.91 -7.82
CA VAL A 61 3.19 5.01 -6.95
C VAL A 61 3.91 4.84 -5.62
N LEU A 62 3.27 5.22 -4.52
CA LEU A 62 3.78 5.03 -3.17
C LEU A 62 3.37 3.66 -2.63
N TYR A 63 4.34 2.93 -2.10
CA TYR A 63 4.15 1.78 -1.23
C TYR A 63 4.48 2.19 0.20
N PHE A 64 3.63 1.79 1.13
CA PHE A 64 3.84 1.97 2.55
C PHE A 64 3.37 0.73 3.31
N ALA A 65 4.16 0.26 4.26
CA ALA A 65 3.79 -0.83 5.15
C ALA A 65 4.38 -0.61 6.57
N ASN A 66 3.52 -0.79 7.57
CA ASN A 66 3.87 -0.76 8.98
C ASN A 66 4.16 -2.19 9.47
N PHE A 67 5.42 -2.60 9.58
CA PHE A 67 5.85 -3.97 9.90
C PHE A 67 5.88 -4.31 11.41
N GLN A 68 5.08 -3.63 12.22
CA GLN A 68 5.02 -3.85 13.67
C GLN A 68 3.58 -3.91 14.19
N ASN A 69 3.42 -4.54 15.36
CA ASN A 69 2.14 -4.60 16.07
C ASN A 69 1.85 -3.33 16.89
N LYS A 70 2.11 -2.15 16.33
CA LYS A 70 1.93 -0.84 16.98
C LYS A 70 1.46 0.17 15.94
N THR A 71 0.67 1.14 16.38
CA THR A 71 0.31 2.28 15.53
C THR A 71 1.51 3.20 15.35
N MET A 72 1.51 3.94 14.23
CA MET A 72 2.44 5.04 14.00
C MET A 72 1.69 6.20 13.34
N GLU A 73 2.05 7.42 13.72
CA GLU A 73 1.40 8.63 13.24
C GLU A 73 2.20 9.27 12.12
N PHE A 74 1.50 9.73 11.09
CA PHE A 74 2.09 10.45 9.97
C PHE A 74 1.27 11.69 9.61
N ASN A 75 1.88 12.59 8.85
CA ASN A 75 1.15 13.68 8.23
C ASN A 75 0.30 13.12 7.07
N PRO A 76 -1.02 13.35 7.01
CA PRO A 76 -1.87 12.89 5.91
C PRO A 76 -1.38 13.36 4.52
N SER A 77 -0.68 14.50 4.46
CA SER A 77 -0.11 15.03 3.21
C SER A 77 0.96 14.13 2.58
N ASP A 78 1.60 13.26 3.37
CA ASP A 78 2.55 12.27 2.86
C ASP A 78 1.87 11.17 2.02
N PHE A 79 0.56 10.99 2.20
CA PHE A 79 -0.28 9.94 1.63
C PHE A 79 -1.34 10.48 0.66
N THR A 80 -1.07 11.63 0.04
CA THR A 80 -1.97 12.22 -0.97
C THR A 80 -1.95 11.43 -2.27
N GLY A 81 -3.15 11.20 -2.83
CA GLY A 81 -3.34 10.49 -4.10
C GLY A 81 -4.57 9.59 -4.11
N ASN A 82 -4.68 8.76 -5.14
CA ASN A 82 -5.74 7.77 -5.27
C ASN A 82 -5.32 6.46 -4.59
N LEU A 83 -6.12 6.00 -3.61
CA LEU A 83 -5.86 4.74 -2.91
C LEU A 83 -6.12 3.54 -3.84
N LEU A 84 -5.06 2.80 -4.16
CA LEU A 84 -5.12 1.62 -5.04
C LEU A 84 -5.31 0.32 -4.25
N SER A 85 -4.75 0.26 -3.05
CA SER A 85 -4.87 -0.90 -2.16
C SER A 85 -4.71 -0.48 -0.71
N ASN A 86 -5.50 -1.09 0.17
CA ASN A 86 -5.40 -1.01 1.61
C ASN A 86 -5.80 -2.39 2.15
N ASN A 87 -5.07 -2.92 3.13
CA ASN A 87 -5.44 -4.16 3.80
C ASN A 87 -6.37 -3.95 5.02
N TYR A 88 -6.68 -2.69 5.34
CA TYR A 88 -7.78 -2.29 6.20
C TYR A 88 -8.93 -1.72 5.37
N ASP A 89 -10.12 -1.61 5.98
CA ASP A 89 -11.32 -1.10 5.30
C ASP A 89 -11.18 0.38 4.90
N GLU A 90 -10.50 1.18 5.75
CA GLU A 90 -10.33 2.62 5.53
C GLU A 90 -8.98 3.14 6.08
N LEU A 91 -8.65 4.37 5.73
CA LEU A 91 -7.54 5.10 6.33
C LEU A 91 -8.06 5.83 7.57
N LEU A 92 -7.44 5.56 8.72
CA LEU A 92 -7.82 6.21 9.96
C LEU A 92 -7.16 7.58 10.06
N ILE A 93 -7.96 8.64 10.05
CA ILE A 93 -7.50 10.02 10.31
C ILE A 93 -8.04 10.47 11.67
N GLN A 94 -7.15 10.79 12.60
CA GLN A 94 -7.49 11.26 13.94
C GLN A 94 -6.63 12.48 14.28
N ASP A 95 -7.26 13.54 14.80
CA ASP A 95 -6.57 14.78 15.22
C ASP A 95 -5.66 15.38 14.13
N GLY A 96 -6.09 15.28 12.87
CA GLY A 96 -5.34 15.77 11.71
C GLY A 96 -4.12 14.91 11.32
N LYS A 97 -4.00 13.69 11.87
CA LYS A 97 -2.93 12.74 11.60
C LYS A 97 -3.46 11.48 10.96
N PHE A 98 -2.67 10.90 10.05
CA PHE A 98 -2.90 9.55 9.57
C PHE A 98 -2.35 8.57 10.60
N ILE A 99 -3.20 7.67 11.08
CA ILE A 99 -2.84 6.63 12.03
C ILE A 99 -2.61 5.33 11.26
N ALA A 100 -1.35 5.02 10.95
CA ALA A 100 -0.97 3.76 10.36
C ALA A 100 -1.21 2.63 11.37
N GLN A 101 -2.19 1.77 11.09
CA GLN A 101 -2.58 0.67 11.97
C GLN A 101 -1.51 -0.45 11.99
N PRO A 102 -1.50 -1.32 13.01
CA PRO A 102 -0.62 -2.48 13.05
C PRO A 102 -0.66 -3.28 11.74
N TYR A 103 0.49 -3.56 11.12
CA TYR A 103 0.53 -4.32 9.86
C TYR A 103 -0.22 -3.70 8.68
N GLN A 104 -0.59 -2.42 8.74
CA GLN A 104 -1.26 -1.75 7.63
C GLN A 104 -0.31 -1.59 6.45
N ALA A 105 -0.78 -1.99 5.27
CA ALA A 105 -0.08 -1.87 4.00
C ALA A 105 -1.00 -1.17 2.99
N ILE A 106 -0.50 -0.10 2.39
CA ILE A 106 -1.24 0.72 1.43
C ILE A 106 -0.42 1.01 0.18
N VAL A 107 -1.13 1.17 -0.92
CA VAL A 107 -0.58 1.54 -2.22
C VAL A 107 -1.37 2.72 -2.76
N ILE A 108 -0.67 3.81 -3.12
CA ILE A 108 -1.28 5.07 -3.53
C ILE A 108 -0.70 5.52 -4.86
N ASP A 109 -1.57 5.86 -5.81
CA ASP A 109 -1.20 6.60 -7.02
C ASP A 109 -1.11 8.09 -6.69
N ARG A 110 0.08 8.68 -6.86
CA ARG A 110 0.36 10.08 -6.51
C ARG A 110 0.26 11.04 -7.70
N ASN A 111 -0.28 10.58 -8.84
CA ASN A 111 -0.53 11.45 -9.97
C ASN A 111 -1.79 12.28 -9.69
N VAL A 112 -1.61 13.46 -9.11
CA VAL A 112 -2.67 14.45 -8.85
C VAL A 112 -2.36 15.72 -9.62
#